data_AF-A0AA37B0D5-F1
#
_entry.id   AF-A0AA37B0D5-F1
#
_cell.length_a   1.000
_cell.length_b   1.000
_cell.length_c   1.000
_cell.angle_alpha   90.00
_cell.angle_beta   90.00
_cell.angle_gamma   90.00
#
_symmetry.space_group_name_H-M   'P 1'
#
loop_
_entity.id
_entity.type
_entity.pdbx_description
1 polymer ?
#
loop_
_entity_poly.entity_id
_entity_poly.type
_entity_poly.pdbx_seq_one_letter_code
_entity_poly.pdbx_strand_id
1 'polypeptide(L)'
;MKLTRRKLLQYGTVTAAAVGGGSWLFSHYPLQFTPQAGLRLSAQHQQIFWALIPAFLEGGVAADDKPALQRVLANIDHAFAVLEPHTQAELRQLLVLLQSRGGWLLLSAGASQLSQLTLQQKLQILQQWQQHYLQLLRQAYQGLHELIMAAWYGDPVSWDQLNYQLPAQAKGLLND
;
A
#
# COMPACT_ATOMS: atom_id res chain seq x y z
N MET A 1 40.19 -32.11 39.51
CA MET A 1 40.25 -31.77 38.07
C MET A 1 38.86 -31.36 37.62
N LYS A 2 38.67 -30.08 37.27
CA LYS A 2 37.38 -29.50 36.88
C LYS A 2 37.26 -29.58 35.36
N LEU A 3 36.38 -30.46 34.86
CA LEU A 3 36.10 -30.57 33.42
C LEU A 3 34.77 -29.85 33.09
N THR A 4 34.97 -28.67 32.50
CA THR A 4 34.17 -27.87 31.56
C THR A 4 32.71 -28.26 31.28
N ARG A 5 31.77 -27.43 31.76
CA ARG A 5 30.36 -27.37 31.36
C ARG A 5 30.20 -26.72 29.98
N ARG A 6 30.57 -27.43 28.91
CA ARG A 6 30.30 -27.02 27.51
C ARG A 6 29.74 -28.21 26.71
N LYS A 7 28.50 -28.59 27.02
CA LYS A 7 27.65 -29.46 26.19
C LYS A 7 26.17 -29.13 26.40
N LEU A 8 25.79 -27.88 26.16
CA LEU A 8 24.38 -27.48 26.05
C LEU A 8 24.21 -26.56 24.82
N LEU A 9 24.65 -27.06 23.68
CA LEU A 9 24.17 -26.62 22.37
C LEU A 9 23.45 -27.83 21.76
N GLN A 10 22.25 -28.13 22.27
CA GLN A 10 21.48 -29.26 21.74
C GLN A 10 19.97 -29.10 21.89
N TYR A 11 19.46 -27.87 21.74
CA TYR A 11 18.03 -27.65 21.48
C TYR A 11 17.91 -26.74 20.27
N GLY A 12 17.63 -27.38 19.13
CA GLY A 12 17.47 -26.76 17.83
C GLY A 12 16.20 -25.92 17.77
N THR A 13 16.31 -24.74 17.18
CA THR A 13 15.17 -23.98 16.71
C THR A 13 14.70 -24.58 15.39
N VAL A 14 13.48 -25.08 15.39
CA VAL A 14 12.72 -25.43 14.18
C VAL A 14 12.38 -24.13 13.48
N THR A 15 13.15 -23.77 12.45
CA THR A 15 12.74 -22.72 11.51
C THR A 15 11.89 -23.39 10.43
N ALA A 16 10.57 -23.27 10.55
CA ALA A 16 9.65 -23.69 9.50
C ALA A 16 9.84 -22.77 8.29
N ALA A 17 10.67 -23.19 7.33
CA ALA A 17 10.71 -22.61 6.02
C ALA A 17 9.45 -23.06 5.26
N ALA A 18 8.39 -22.27 5.34
CA ALA A 18 7.28 -22.36 4.40
C ALA A 18 7.78 -21.83 3.04
N VAL A 19 8.46 -22.70 2.28
CA VAL A 19 8.70 -22.48 0.85
C VAL A 19 7.44 -22.94 0.13
N GLY A 20 6.52 -22.00 -0.05
CA GLY A 20 5.33 -22.14 -0.88
C GLY A 20 5.38 -21.20 -2.07
N GLY A 21 5.91 -21.69 -3.19
CA GLY A 21 5.50 -21.30 -4.55
C GLY A 21 5.89 -19.91 -5.07
N GLY A 22 6.90 -19.87 -5.96
CA GLY A 22 6.90 -18.92 -7.07
C GLY A 22 7.98 -17.84 -7.05
N SER A 23 9.25 -18.22 -7.21
CA SER A 23 10.27 -17.34 -7.79
C SER A 23 9.98 -17.09 -9.27
N TRP A 24 8.96 -16.30 -9.57
CA TRP A 24 8.81 -15.63 -10.87
C TRP A 24 9.65 -14.34 -10.82
N LEU A 25 10.92 -14.53 -11.14
CA LEU A 25 11.94 -13.56 -11.53
C LEU A 25 11.43 -12.12 -11.66
N PHE A 26 11.96 -11.25 -10.79
CA PHE A 26 11.88 -9.79 -10.77
C PHE A 26 11.52 -9.18 -12.11
N SER A 27 10.24 -9.16 -12.43
CA SER A 27 9.77 -8.54 -13.65
C SER A 27 9.75 -7.05 -13.36
N HIS A 28 10.81 -6.38 -13.80
CA HIS A 28 10.87 -4.92 -13.83
C HIS A 28 9.90 -4.46 -14.91
N TYR A 29 8.59 -4.54 -14.63
CA TYR A 29 7.63 -3.88 -15.48
C TYR A 29 7.74 -2.39 -15.19
N PRO A 30 8.22 -1.58 -16.16
CA PRO A 30 8.13 -0.13 -15.99
C PRO A 30 6.67 0.19 -15.69
N LEU A 31 6.45 1.03 -14.70
CA LEU A 31 5.11 1.37 -14.24
C LEU A 31 4.32 1.98 -15.41
N GLN A 32 3.49 1.17 -16.07
CA GLN A 32 2.64 1.58 -17.17
C GLN A 32 1.39 2.23 -16.60
N PHE A 33 1.46 3.55 -16.44
CA PHE A 33 0.36 4.35 -15.93
C PHE A 33 -0.19 5.26 -17.03
N THR A 34 -1.50 5.31 -17.13
CA THR A 34 -2.22 6.29 -17.96
C THR A 34 -3.14 7.08 -17.04
N PRO A 35 -2.97 8.41 -16.95
CA PRO A 35 -3.82 9.21 -16.08
C PRO A 35 -5.27 9.15 -16.53
N GLN A 36 -6.16 9.07 -15.56
CA GLN A 36 -7.59 9.12 -15.80
C GLN A 36 -8.04 10.58 -15.91
N ALA A 37 -8.73 10.89 -17.00
CA ALA A 37 -9.33 12.20 -17.19
C ALA A 37 -10.54 12.38 -16.26
N GLY A 38 -10.80 13.62 -15.84
CA GLY A 38 -11.97 13.97 -15.02
C GLY A 38 -11.79 13.80 -13.50
N LEU A 39 -10.69 13.19 -13.04
CA LEU A 39 -10.36 13.13 -11.61
C LEU A 39 -9.82 14.47 -11.10
N ARG A 40 -10.07 14.78 -9.82
CA ARG A 40 -9.57 15.98 -9.14
C ARG A 40 -8.09 15.86 -8.77
N LEU A 41 -7.60 14.65 -8.57
CA LEU A 41 -6.19 14.33 -8.37
C LEU A 41 -5.39 14.61 -9.64
N SER A 42 -4.24 15.28 -9.49
CA SER A 42 -3.32 15.52 -10.60
C SER A 42 -2.77 14.19 -11.14
N ALA A 43 -2.34 14.18 -12.40
CA ALA A 43 -1.74 13.00 -13.03
C ALA A 43 -0.57 12.42 -12.21
N GLN A 44 0.21 13.27 -11.55
CA GLN A 44 1.35 12.85 -10.73
C GLN A 44 0.91 12.22 -9.41
N HIS A 45 -0.12 12.76 -8.75
CA HIS A 45 -0.69 12.13 -7.55
C HIS A 45 -1.33 10.79 -7.89
N GLN A 46 -2.05 10.73 -9.00
CA GLN A 46 -2.61 9.49 -9.51
C GLN A 46 -1.52 8.42 -9.75
N GLN A 47 -0.37 8.80 -10.30
CA GLN A 47 0.75 7.88 -10.51
C GLN A 47 1.32 7.33 -9.19
N ILE A 48 1.39 8.16 -8.13
CA ILE A 48 1.84 7.72 -6.81
C ILE A 48 0.87 6.67 -6.25
N PHE A 49 -0.44 6.96 -6.26
CA PHE A 49 -1.45 6.00 -5.81
C PHE A 49 -1.42 4.72 -6.64
N TRP A 50 -1.35 4.82 -7.97
CA TRP A 50 -1.21 3.67 -8.87
C TRP A 50 -0.04 2.77 -8.47
N ALA A 51 1.09 3.37 -8.08
CA ALA A 51 2.27 2.63 -7.66
C ALA A 51 2.08 1.89 -6.32
N LEU A 52 1.27 2.46 -5.42
CA LEU A 52 1.13 2.03 -4.02
C LEU A 52 -0.08 1.14 -3.75
N ILE A 53 -1.16 1.24 -4.54
CA ILE A 53 -2.40 0.45 -4.34
C ILE A 53 -2.12 -1.06 -4.17
N PRO A 54 -1.36 -1.73 -5.07
CA PRO A 54 -1.09 -3.16 -4.90
C PRO A 54 -0.30 -3.49 -3.63
N ALA A 55 0.53 -2.57 -3.16
CA ALA A 55 1.30 -2.76 -1.94
C ALA A 55 0.40 -2.63 -0.71
N PHE A 56 -0.52 -1.67 -0.67
CA PHE A 56 -1.43 -1.56 0.46
C PHE A 56 -2.50 -2.66 0.50
N LEU A 57 -2.95 -3.15 -0.65
CA LEU A 57 -4.03 -4.14 -0.71
C LEU A 57 -3.56 -5.60 -0.63
N GLU A 58 -2.25 -5.86 -0.57
CA GLU A 58 -1.62 -7.18 -0.33
C GLU A 58 -2.37 -8.39 -0.95
N GLY A 59 -2.72 -8.31 -2.23
CA GLY A 59 -3.44 -9.37 -2.96
C GLY A 59 -4.92 -9.08 -3.27
N GLY A 60 -5.48 -8.00 -2.74
CA GLY A 60 -6.82 -7.53 -3.11
C GLY A 60 -6.90 -6.95 -4.53
N VAL A 61 -5.81 -6.38 -5.04
CA VAL A 61 -5.68 -5.92 -6.43
C VAL A 61 -4.32 -6.31 -6.98
N ALA A 62 -4.31 -7.06 -8.08
CA ALA A 62 -3.09 -7.42 -8.77
C ALA A 62 -2.48 -6.21 -9.49
N ALA A 63 -1.14 -6.12 -9.53
CA ALA A 63 -0.44 -4.96 -10.11
C ALA A 63 -0.64 -4.81 -11.63
N ASP A 64 -1.07 -5.87 -12.31
CA ASP A 64 -1.37 -5.96 -13.73
C ASP A 64 -2.88 -5.82 -14.05
N ASP A 65 -3.76 -5.84 -13.04
CA ASP A 65 -5.20 -5.62 -13.18
C ASP A 65 -5.50 -4.11 -13.32
N LYS A 66 -5.24 -3.59 -14.52
CA LYS A 66 -5.46 -2.17 -14.86
C LYS A 66 -6.91 -1.72 -14.60
N PRO A 67 -7.97 -2.49 -14.95
CA PRO A 67 -9.34 -2.12 -14.62
C PRO A 67 -9.60 -1.98 -13.12
N ALA A 68 -9.12 -2.91 -12.29
CA ALA A 68 -9.28 -2.80 -10.83
C ALA A 68 -8.49 -1.59 -10.29
N LEU A 69 -7.26 -1.39 -10.73
CA LEU A 69 -6.44 -0.22 -10.34
C LEU A 69 -7.12 1.10 -10.70
N GLN A 70 -7.72 1.20 -11.89
CA GLN A 70 -8.44 2.40 -12.31
C GLN A 70 -9.64 2.67 -11.42
N ARG A 71 -10.40 1.62 -11.06
CA ARG A 71 -11.55 1.75 -10.16
C ARG A 71 -11.15 2.22 -8.78
N VAL A 72 -10.14 1.58 -8.17
CA VAL A 72 -9.62 1.99 -6.86
C VAL A 72 -9.12 3.43 -6.91
N LEU A 73 -8.42 3.82 -7.98
CA LEU A 73 -7.94 5.19 -8.14
C LEU A 73 -9.08 6.21 -8.25
N ALA A 74 -10.18 5.89 -8.94
CA ALA A 74 -11.37 6.73 -8.97
C ALA A 74 -12.03 6.84 -7.59
N ASN A 75 -12.12 5.73 -6.86
CA ASN A 75 -12.65 5.72 -5.48
C ASN A 75 -11.76 6.52 -4.53
N ILE A 76 -10.43 6.48 -4.71
CA ILE A 76 -9.49 7.33 -3.96
C ILE A 76 -9.75 8.80 -4.26
N ASP A 77 -10.01 9.19 -5.52
CA ASP A 77 -10.35 10.57 -5.86
C ASP A 77 -11.62 11.05 -5.13
N HIS A 78 -12.65 10.21 -5.10
CA HIS A 78 -13.89 10.46 -4.36
C HIS A 78 -13.66 10.53 -2.84
N ALA A 79 -12.93 9.58 -2.27
CA ALA A 79 -12.60 9.56 -0.84
C ALA A 79 -11.77 10.79 -0.45
N PHE A 80 -10.81 11.18 -1.28
CA PHE A 80 -9.98 12.35 -1.08
C PHE A 80 -10.83 13.63 -1.06
N ALA A 81 -11.84 13.73 -1.93
CA ALA A 81 -12.69 14.89 -2.07
C ALA A 81 -13.60 15.17 -0.85
N VAL A 82 -13.93 14.15 -0.06
CA VAL A 82 -14.82 14.27 1.11
C VAL A 82 -14.07 14.48 2.43
N LEU A 83 -12.73 14.38 2.43
CA LEU A 83 -11.91 14.67 3.61
C LEU A 83 -12.03 16.13 4.05
N GLU A 84 -11.79 16.38 5.32
CA GLU A 84 -11.68 17.74 5.84
C GLU A 84 -10.57 18.54 5.12
N PRO A 85 -10.76 19.86 4.90
CA PRO A 85 -9.80 20.66 4.14
C PRO A 85 -8.36 20.61 4.68
N HIS A 86 -8.20 20.52 6.00
CA HIS A 86 -6.91 20.39 6.65
C HIS A 86 -6.21 19.07 6.27
N THR A 87 -6.92 17.94 6.39
CA THR A 87 -6.40 16.61 6.02
C THR A 87 -6.08 16.52 4.54
N GLN A 88 -6.88 17.14 3.67
CA GLN A 88 -6.56 17.23 2.24
C GLN A 88 -5.24 17.97 1.99
N ALA A 89 -4.98 19.06 2.72
CA ALA A 89 -3.74 19.84 2.58
C ALA A 89 -2.52 19.03 3.02
N GLU A 90 -2.59 18.35 4.16
CA GLU A 90 -1.52 17.48 4.66
C GLU A 90 -1.20 16.35 3.69
N LEU A 91 -2.22 15.66 3.17
CA LEU A 91 -2.01 14.60 2.18
C LEU A 91 -1.44 15.13 0.86
N ARG A 92 -1.87 16.32 0.40
CA ARG A 92 -1.25 16.96 -0.78
C ARG A 92 0.23 17.25 -0.53
N GLN A 93 0.58 17.75 0.65
CA GLN A 93 1.96 18.02 1.00
C GLN A 93 2.79 16.73 1.01
N LEU A 94 2.26 15.65 1.57
CA LEU A 94 2.88 14.33 1.51
C LEU A 94 3.09 13.87 0.05
N LEU A 95 2.06 13.97 -0.79
CA LEU A 95 2.15 13.56 -2.19
C LEU A 95 3.18 14.39 -2.98
N VAL A 96 3.27 15.69 -2.72
CA VAL A 96 4.31 16.57 -3.30
C VAL A 96 5.71 16.13 -2.86
N LEU A 97 5.90 15.79 -1.58
CA LEU A 97 7.17 15.27 -1.08
C LEU A 97 7.55 13.95 -1.77
N LEU A 98 6.60 13.03 -1.93
CA LEU A 98 6.79 11.74 -2.59
C LEU A 98 7.05 11.87 -4.10
N GLN A 99 6.49 12.89 -4.73
CA GLN A 99 6.77 13.21 -6.13
C GLN A 99 8.21 13.71 -6.31
N SER A 100 8.71 14.49 -5.35
CA SER A 100 10.07 15.04 -5.42
C SER A 100 11.12 13.94 -5.22
N ARG A 101 12.17 13.93 -6.05
CA ARG A 101 13.26 12.95 -5.90
C ARG A 101 13.93 13.03 -4.53
N GLY A 102 14.14 14.26 -4.02
CA GLY A 102 14.73 14.48 -2.70
C GLY A 102 13.84 13.99 -1.57
N GLY A 103 12.55 14.35 -1.58
CA GLY A 103 11.58 13.90 -0.58
C GLY A 103 11.41 12.38 -0.61
N TRP A 104 11.31 11.78 -1.79
CA TRP A 104 11.30 10.32 -1.92
C TRP A 104 12.55 9.66 -1.33
N LEU A 105 13.76 10.15 -1.67
CA LEU A 105 15.00 9.59 -1.13
C LEU A 105 15.09 9.71 0.39
N LEU A 106 14.64 10.84 0.95
CA LEU A 106 14.60 11.04 2.40
C LEU A 106 13.61 10.09 3.07
N LEU A 107 12.41 9.94 2.51
CA LEU A 107 11.35 9.12 3.10
C LEU A 107 11.61 7.62 2.90
N SER A 108 12.29 7.22 1.82
CA SER A 108 12.58 5.82 1.49
C SER A 108 13.98 5.36 1.93
N ALA A 109 14.69 6.15 2.75
CA ALA A 109 16.06 5.87 3.19
C ALA A 109 17.04 5.57 2.03
N GLY A 110 16.91 6.31 0.93
CA GLY A 110 17.80 6.22 -0.23
C GLY A 110 17.40 5.16 -1.28
N ALA A 111 16.16 4.67 -1.26
CA ALA A 111 15.70 3.70 -2.26
C ALA A 111 15.66 4.30 -3.68
N SER A 112 15.64 3.41 -4.68
CA SER A 112 15.41 3.81 -6.07
C SER A 112 14.01 4.43 -6.24
N GLN A 113 13.79 5.08 -7.38
CA GLN A 113 12.56 5.81 -7.65
C GLN A 113 11.33 4.88 -7.53
N LEU A 114 10.24 5.37 -6.94
CA LEU A 114 9.01 4.61 -6.68
C LEU A 114 8.51 3.79 -7.89
N SER A 115 8.63 4.32 -9.10
CA SER A 115 8.21 3.67 -10.35
C SER A 115 9.08 2.49 -10.77
N GLN A 116 10.30 2.38 -10.23
CA GLN A 116 11.28 1.33 -10.50
C GLN A 116 11.26 0.23 -9.43
N LEU A 117 10.56 0.46 -8.31
CA LEU A 117 10.51 -0.49 -7.22
C LEU A 117 9.57 -1.65 -7.53
N THR A 118 10.00 -2.85 -7.16
CA THR A 118 9.14 -4.02 -7.16
C THR A 118 8.06 -3.89 -6.09
N LEU A 119 6.99 -4.67 -6.22
CA LEU A 119 5.93 -4.72 -5.21
C LEU A 119 6.48 -5.02 -3.81
N GLN A 120 7.38 -6.01 -3.70
CA GLN A 120 8.01 -6.40 -2.44
C GLN A 120 8.85 -5.27 -1.83
N GLN A 121 9.60 -4.52 -2.64
CA GLN A 121 10.39 -3.39 -2.14
C GLN A 121 9.49 -2.27 -1.59
N LYS A 122 8.37 -1.99 -2.29
CA LYS A 122 7.38 -1.00 -1.81
C LYS A 122 6.79 -1.44 -0.48
N LEU A 123 6.39 -2.71 -0.35
CA LEU A 123 5.90 -3.29 0.91
C LEU A 123 6.90 -3.12 2.04
N GLN A 124 8.18 -3.45 1.81
CA GLN A 124 9.23 -3.30 2.81
C GLN A 124 9.39 -1.85 3.28
N ILE A 125 9.38 -0.88 2.36
CA ILE A 125 9.47 0.55 2.71
C ILE A 125 8.25 0.98 3.53
N LEU A 126 7.04 0.56 3.13
CA LEU A 126 5.82 0.90 3.86
C LEU A 126 5.79 0.29 5.27
N GLN A 127 6.23 -0.96 5.42
CA GLN A 127 6.39 -1.59 6.74
C GLN A 127 7.41 -0.85 7.61
N GLN A 128 8.52 -0.38 7.02
CA GLN A 128 9.47 0.46 7.72
C GLN A 128 8.85 1.78 8.18
N TRP A 129 8.02 2.42 7.35
CA TRP A 129 7.31 3.66 7.73
C TRP A 129 6.38 3.45 8.91
N GLN A 130 5.62 2.36 8.90
CA GLN A 130 4.70 1.99 9.98
C GLN A 130 5.40 1.89 11.34
N GLN A 131 6.63 1.36 11.36
CA GLN A 131 7.41 1.11 12.57
C GLN A 131 8.49 2.18 12.83
N HIS A 132 8.57 3.21 11.98
CA HIS A 132 9.65 4.19 12.04
C HIS A 132 9.58 5.03 13.32
N TYR A 133 10.71 5.47 13.87
CA TYR A 133 10.74 6.32 15.08
C TYR A 133 10.21 7.74 14.82
N LEU A 134 10.40 8.27 13.61
CA LEU A 134 9.83 9.56 13.17
C LEU A 134 8.30 9.46 13.05
N GLN A 135 7.60 10.31 13.80
CA GLN A 135 6.14 10.41 13.75
C GLN A 135 5.63 10.76 12.35
N LEU A 136 6.36 11.60 11.61
CA LEU A 136 6.01 11.98 10.23
C LEU A 136 5.82 10.76 9.31
N LEU A 137 6.71 9.76 9.39
CA LEU A 137 6.63 8.57 8.54
C LEU A 137 5.47 7.65 8.93
N ARG A 138 5.20 7.52 10.23
CA ARG A 138 4.03 6.78 10.71
C ARG A 138 2.73 7.46 10.26
N GLN A 139 2.65 8.78 10.36
CA GLN A 139 1.50 9.57 9.90
C GLN A 139 1.31 9.45 8.38
N ALA A 140 2.39 9.51 7.61
CA ALA A 140 2.35 9.29 6.17
C ALA A 140 1.80 7.90 5.81
N TYR A 141 2.27 6.86 6.51
CA TYR A 141 1.75 5.50 6.34
C TYR A 141 0.25 5.44 6.67
N GLN A 142 -0.16 5.95 7.84
CA GLN A 142 -1.56 5.88 8.27
C GLN A 142 -2.49 6.65 7.34
N GLY A 143 -2.16 7.89 6.96
CA GLY A 143 -3.00 8.69 6.07
C GLY A 143 -3.17 8.07 4.68
N LEU A 144 -2.11 7.48 4.12
CA LEU A 144 -2.20 6.76 2.84
C LEU A 144 -3.00 5.46 2.99
N HIS A 145 -2.75 4.70 4.06
CA HIS A 145 -3.43 3.45 4.34
C HIS A 145 -4.93 3.66 4.54
N GLU A 146 -5.34 4.58 5.40
CA GLU A 146 -6.76 4.90 5.67
C GLU A 146 -7.49 5.32 4.39
N LEU A 147 -6.87 6.19 3.59
CA LEU A 147 -7.46 6.65 2.34
C LEU A 147 -7.65 5.50 1.32
N ILE A 148 -6.64 4.66 1.14
CA ILE A 148 -6.69 3.53 0.20
C ILE A 148 -7.68 2.47 0.68
N MET A 149 -7.69 2.18 1.98
CA MET A 149 -8.63 1.22 2.58
C MET A 149 -10.07 1.72 2.48
N ALA A 150 -10.32 3.01 2.76
CA ALA A 150 -11.64 3.61 2.60
C ALA A 150 -12.13 3.52 1.15
N ALA A 151 -11.24 3.78 0.18
CA ALA A 151 -11.56 3.67 -1.23
C ALA A 151 -11.82 2.22 -1.70
N TRP A 152 -11.11 1.24 -1.13
CA TRP A 152 -11.29 -0.17 -1.47
C TRP A 152 -12.55 -0.75 -0.84
N TYR A 153 -12.71 -0.62 0.48
CA TYR A 153 -13.83 -1.19 1.21
C TYR A 153 -15.14 -0.42 1.02
N GLY A 154 -15.08 0.84 0.57
CA GLY A 154 -16.26 1.63 0.22
C GLY A 154 -16.91 1.24 -1.12
N ASP A 155 -16.27 0.37 -1.90
CA ASP A 155 -16.78 -0.08 -3.20
C ASP A 155 -17.46 -1.45 -3.09
N PRO A 156 -18.76 -1.59 -3.39
CA PRO A 156 -19.45 -2.88 -3.36
C PRO A 156 -18.81 -3.96 -4.25
N VAL A 157 -18.13 -3.57 -5.33
CA VAL A 157 -17.47 -4.52 -6.24
C VAL A 157 -16.29 -5.24 -5.56
N SER A 158 -15.65 -4.62 -4.58
CA SER A 158 -14.58 -5.27 -3.82
C SER A 158 -15.11 -6.34 -2.87
N TRP A 159 -16.37 -6.24 -2.43
CA TRP A 159 -16.96 -7.17 -1.48
C TRP A 159 -17.17 -8.57 -2.07
N ASP A 160 -17.51 -8.65 -3.36
CA ASP A 160 -17.65 -9.91 -4.09
C ASP A 160 -16.34 -10.70 -4.09
N GLN A 161 -15.21 -10.01 -4.24
CA GLN A 161 -13.87 -10.63 -4.20
C GLN A 161 -13.50 -11.13 -2.80
N LEU A 162 -14.05 -10.49 -1.75
CA LEU A 162 -13.84 -10.84 -0.36
C LEU A 162 -14.84 -11.92 0.13
N ASN A 163 -15.77 -12.34 -0.72
CA ASN A 163 -16.91 -13.19 -0.33
C ASN A 163 -17.69 -12.61 0.87
N TYR A 164 -17.69 -11.28 0.99
CA TYR A 164 -18.33 -10.56 2.10
C TYR A 164 -19.81 -10.36 1.79
N GLN A 165 -20.69 -10.91 2.63
CA GLN A 165 -22.13 -10.68 2.51
C GLN A 165 -22.52 -9.46 3.32
N LEU A 166 -23.14 -8.47 2.67
CA LEU A 166 -23.65 -7.29 3.35
C LEU A 166 -24.68 -7.71 4.42
N PRO A 167 -24.55 -7.26 5.68
CA PRO A 167 -25.52 -7.55 6.72
C PRO A 167 -26.93 -7.12 6.30
N ALA A 168 -27.95 -7.92 6.61
CA ALA A 168 -29.33 -7.67 6.18
C ALA A 168 -29.85 -6.28 6.59
N GLN A 169 -29.34 -5.74 7.71
CA GLN A 169 -29.68 -4.41 8.21
C GLN A 169 -29.14 -3.28 7.30
N ALA A 170 -27.95 -3.47 6.71
CA ALA A 170 -27.32 -2.48 5.82
C ALA A 170 -27.90 -2.51 4.40
N LYS A 171 -28.45 -3.65 3.94
CA LYS A 171 -29.16 -3.73 2.65
C LYS A 171 -30.35 -2.78 2.55
N GLY A 172 -31.02 -2.49 3.68
CA GLY A 172 -32.14 -1.55 3.71
C GLY A 172 -31.73 -0.10 3.44
N LEU A 173 -30.52 0.30 3.83
CA LEU A 173 -30.04 1.68 3.73
C LEU A 173 -29.56 2.10 2.33
N LEU A 174 -29.37 1.13 1.42
CA LEU A 174 -28.89 1.37 0.05
C LEU A 174 -30.03 1.43 -0.98
N ASN A 175 -31.27 1.13 -0.56
CA ASN A 175 -32.44 1.05 -1.43
C ASN A 175 -33.44 2.21 -1.24
N ASP A 176 -33.10 3.21 -0.41
CA ASP A 176 -33.85 4.44 -0.19
C ASP A 176 -33.14 5.64 -0.85
#